data_AF-A0A7Y6CUG5-F1
#
_entry.id   AF-A0A7Y6CUG5-F1
#
_cell.length_a   1.000
_cell.length_b   1.000
_cell.length_c   1.000
_cell.angle_alpha   90.00
_cell.angle_beta   90.00
_cell.angle_gamma   90.00
#
_symmetry.space_group_name_H-M   'P 1'
#
loop_
_entity.id
_entity.type
_entity.pdbx_description
1 polymer ?
#
loop_
_entity_poly.entity_id
_entity_poly.type
_entity_poly.pdbx_seq_one_letter_code
_entity_poly.pdbx_strand_id
1 'polypeptide(L)' 'GVDRAITASFGAASFPADTPDGDMLIRMADRALYKAKSLGRNCVVSAAELLAAPAEA' A
#
# COMPACT_ATOMS: atom_id res chain seq x y z
N GLY A 1 15.56 14.72 -24.60
CA GLY A 1 14.86 14.36 -23.36
C GLY A 1 13.72 13.44 -23.73
N VAL A 2 13.46 12.40 -22.95
CA VAL A 2 12.36 11.49 -23.25
C VAL A 2 11.15 11.93 -22.44
N ASP A 3 10.17 12.55 -23.10
CA ASP A 3 8.85 12.82 -22.53
C ASP A 3 8.09 11.50 -22.43
N ARG A 4 8.17 10.83 -21.27
CA ARG A 4 7.37 9.64 -20.96
C ARG A 4 6.70 9.82 -19.62
N ALA A 5 5.36 9.86 -19.65
CA ALA A 5 4.54 9.78 -18.46
C ALA A 5 4.70 8.39 -17.83
N ILE A 6 5.20 8.34 -16.59
CA ILE A 6 5.26 7.14 -15.78
C ILE A 6 4.27 7.24 -14.64
N THR A 7 3.62 6.13 -14.34
CA THR A 7 2.72 5.99 -13.18
C THR A 7 3.43 5.21 -12.09
N ALA A 8 3.20 5.56 -10.83
CA ALA A 8 3.66 4.81 -9.68
C ALA A 8 2.45 4.32 -8.87
N SER A 9 2.65 3.27 -8.09
CA SER A 9 1.68 2.80 -7.10
C SER A 9 2.35 2.85 -5.75
N PHE A 10 1.60 3.16 -4.71
CA PHE A 10 2.16 3.38 -3.37
C PHE A 10 1.37 2.61 -2.32
N GLY A 11 2.10 2.14 -1.31
CA GLY A 11 1.54 1.57 -0.10
C GLY A 11 1.92 2.43 1.09
N ALA A 12 0.96 2.81 1.92
CA ALA A 12 1.18 3.67 3.09
C ALA A 12 0.81 2.93 4.39
N ALA A 13 1.55 3.14 5.47
CA ALA A 13 1.22 2.65 6.81
C ALA A 13 1.52 3.73 7.85
N SER A 14 0.69 3.83 8.89
CA SER A 14 0.73 4.87 9.91
C SER A 14 1.11 4.29 11.27
N PHE A 15 2.23 4.76 11.83
CA PHE A 15 2.62 4.45 13.20
C PHE A 15 1.99 5.46 14.17
N PRO A 16 1.43 5.05 15.33
CA PRO A 16 1.27 3.67 15.83
C PRO A 16 -0.10 3.05 15.49
N ALA A 17 -0.92 3.70 14.66
CA ALA A 17 -2.30 3.28 14.38
C ALA A 17 -2.42 1.88 13.74
N ASP A 18 -1.52 1.54 12.82
CA ASP A 18 -1.50 0.24 12.14
C ASP A 18 -0.69 -0.80 12.92
N THR A 19 0.48 -0.42 13.42
CA THR A 19 1.34 -1.29 14.23
C THR A 19 2.34 -0.47 15.05
N PRO A 20 2.64 -0.90 16.29
CA PRO A 20 3.71 -0.31 17.10
C PRO A 20 5.11 -0.82 16.75
N ASP A 21 5.24 -1.78 15.82
CA ASP A 21 6.53 -2.35 15.41
C ASP A 21 7.00 -1.74 14.08
N GLY A 22 8.14 -1.05 14.07
CA GLY A 22 8.66 -0.39 12.86
C GLY A 22 8.92 -1.36 11.70
N ASP A 23 9.40 -2.56 11.99
CA ASP A 23 9.61 -3.62 10.99
C ASP A 23 8.27 -4.13 10.42
N MET A 24 7.24 -4.22 11.26
CA MET A 24 5.88 -4.54 10.81
C MET A 24 5.28 -3.40 10.00
N LEU A 25 5.55 -2.14 10.34
CA LEU A 25 5.06 -0.96 9.63
C LEU A 25 5.51 -0.98 8.17
N ILE A 26 6.78 -1.28 7.94
CA ILE A 26 7.36 -1.41 6.59
C ILE A 26 6.71 -2.59 5.85
N ARG A 27 6.55 -3.75 6.51
CA ARG A 27 5.87 -4.90 5.90
C ARG A 27 4.43 -4.58 5.51
N MET A 28 3.71 -3.82 6.33
CA MET A 28 2.33 -3.42 6.05
C MET A 28 2.25 -2.45 4.87
N ALA A 29 3.16 -1.47 4.80
CA ALA A 29 3.26 -0.57 3.66
C ALA A 29 3.60 -1.33 2.36
N ASP A 30 4.53 -2.29 2.40
CA ASP A 30 4.87 -3.12 1.24
C ASP A 30 3.70 -4.00 0.78
N ARG A 31 2.95 -4.56 1.74
CA ARG A 31 1.76 -5.36 1.44
C ARG A 31 0.63 -4.51 0.83
N ALA A 32 0.45 -3.28 1.32
CA ALA A 32 -0.48 -2.32 0.74
C ALA A 32 -0.05 -1.92 -0.68
N LEU A 33 1.25 -1.71 -0.92
CA LEU A 33 1.82 -1.46 -2.24
C LEU A 33 1.55 -2.63 -3.20
N TYR A 34 1.72 -3.85 -2.74
CA TYR A 34 1.47 -5.04 -3.54
C TYR A 34 -0.01 -5.15 -3.94
N LYS A 35 -0.93 -4.84 -3.00
CA LYS A 35 -2.36 -4.76 -3.29
C LYS A 35 -2.68 -3.66 -4.32
N ALA A 36 -2.08 -2.48 -4.19
CA ALA A 36 -2.22 -1.40 -5.17
C ALA A 36 -1.79 -1.81 -6.59
N LYS A 37 -0.70 -2.59 -6.70
CA LYS A 37 -0.28 -3.18 -7.97
C LYS A 37 -1.28 -4.21 -8.49
N SER A 38 -1.84 -5.03 -7.61
CA SER A 38 -2.82 -6.07 -7.97
C SER A 38 -4.19 -5.51 -8.36
N LEU A 39 -4.57 -4.31 -7.89
CA LEU A 39 -5.84 -3.65 -8.18
C LEU A 39 -5.88 -2.94 -9.56
N GLY A 40 -4.79 -2.96 -10.32
CA GLY A 40 -4.71 -2.31 -11.64
C GLY A 40 -3.60 -1.27 -11.78
N ARG A 41 -2.79 -1.07 -10.72
CA ARG A 41 -1.67 -0.09 -10.67
C ARG A 41 -2.19 1.35 -10.77
N ASN A 42 -1.27 2.32 -10.64
CA ASN A 42 -1.57 3.76 -10.56
C ASN A 42 -2.53 4.13 -9.40
N CYS A 43 -2.50 3.36 -8.30
CA CYS A 43 -3.32 3.59 -7.12
C CYS A 43 -2.45 3.66 -5.85
N VAL A 44 -3.02 4.24 -4.80
CA VAL A 44 -2.45 4.26 -3.45
C VAL A 44 -3.36 3.43 -2.55
N VAL A 45 -2.78 2.56 -1.74
CA VAL A 45 -3.51 1.77 -0.74
C VAL A 45 -2.84 1.98 0.60
N SER A 46 -3.62 2.27 1.64
CA SER A 46 -3.11 2.28 3.00
C SER A 46 -3.21 0.90 3.65
N ALA A 47 -2.35 0.62 4.63
CA ALA A 47 -2.40 -0.55 5.47
C ALA A 47 -3.72 -0.62 6.25
N ALA A 48 -4.25 0.52 6.68
CA ALA A 48 -5.58 0.63 7.24
C ALA A 48 -6.68 0.16 6.26
N GLU A 49 -6.65 0.59 5.00
CA GLU A 49 -7.58 0.09 3.98
C GLU A 49 -7.40 -1.41 3.67
N LEU A 50 -6.16 -1.91 3.70
CA LEU A 50 -5.87 -3.32 3.52
C LEU A 50 -6.46 -4.18 4.66
N LEU A 51 -6.42 -3.68 5.89
CA LEU A 51 -7.02 -4.32 7.07
C LEU A 51 -8.54 -4.14 7.15
N ALA A 52 -9.05 -3.02 6.66
CA ALA A 52 -10.47 -2.70 6.65
C ALA A 52 -11.24 -3.37 5.52
N ALA A 53 -10.57 -3.73 4.41
CA ALA A 53 -11.16 -4.56 3.38
C ALA A 53 -11.41 -5.96 3.96
N PRO A 54 -12.68 -6.39 4.11
CA PRO A 54 -12.95 -7.76 4.52
C PRO A 54 -12.32 -8.69 3.47
N ALA A 55 -11.73 -9.79 3.93
CA ALA A 55 -11.38 -10.90 3.06
C ALA A 55 -12.66 -11.31 2.31
N GLU A 56 -12.83 -10.88 1.05
CA GLU A 56 -13.92 -11.36 0.22
C GLU A 56 -13.76 -12.87 0.04
N ALA A 57 -14.85 -13.57 0.34
CA ALA A 57 -15.07 -15.01 0.20
C ALA A 57 -15.16 -15.44 -1.27
#